data_AF-A0A485AQD2-F1
#
_entry.id   AF-A0A485AQD2-F1
#
_cell.length_a   1.000
_cell.length_b   1.000
_cell.length_c   1.000
_cell.angle_alpha   90.00
_cell.angle_beta   90.00
_cell.angle_gamma   90.00
#
_symmetry.space_group_name_H-M   'P 1'
#
loop_
_entity.id
_entity.type
_entity.pdbx_description
1 polymer ?
#
loop_
_entity_poly.entity_id
_entity_poly.type
_entity_poly.pdbx_seq_one_letter_code
_entity_poly.pdbx_strand_id
1 'polypeptide(L)'
;MLSGIYIGLRFVHFLSLMVAFGCVLYGAWWAPLTLRRLLMQRFFPLLRHLLLLSAVSALLMLMVQGGLMGNGWADLWQPAIWQAVAGTRFGSVWVWQILLAWVALAIAWLKPRRPARLLLVLLCAQILLMAGVGHAAMSEGVRGVVQRTNHAVHLFCVAGWFGGLLPFIYCLRLARGRWRQAAIGTMMRFSRYGHLAVAGAIASGVAECAADPGRIIP
;
A
#
# COMPACT_ATOMS: atom_id res chain seq x y z
N MET A 1 -11.84 -0.56 -23.07
CA MET A 1 -10.48 0.02 -22.97
C MET A 1 -10.25 0.70 -21.62
N LEU A 2 -11.10 1.64 -21.20
CA LEU A 2 -10.97 2.34 -19.90
C LEU A 2 -10.94 1.39 -18.68
N SER A 3 -11.76 0.34 -18.66
CA SER A 3 -11.77 -0.64 -17.55
C SER A 3 -10.44 -1.38 -17.40
N GLY A 4 -9.76 -1.70 -18.51
CA GLY A 4 -8.43 -2.33 -18.48
C GLY A 4 -7.37 -1.38 -17.93
N ILE A 5 -7.44 -0.10 -18.30
CA ILE A 5 -6.57 0.95 -17.76
C ILE A 5 -6.80 1.10 -16.25
N TYR A 6 -8.06 1.12 -15.81
CA TYR A 6 -8.40 1.21 -14.40
C TYR A 6 -7.83 0.04 -13.59
N ILE A 7 -7.96 -1.20 -14.10
CA ILE A 7 -7.38 -2.39 -13.45
C ILE A 7 -5.86 -2.29 -13.38
N GLY A 8 -5.21 -1.87 -14.47
CA GLY A 8 -3.76 -1.68 -14.50
C GLY A 8 -3.27 -0.62 -13.52
N LEU A 9 -3.95 0.54 -13.46
CA LEU A 9 -3.63 1.61 -12.52
C LEU A 9 -3.81 1.17 -11.08
N ARG A 10 -4.90 0.43 -10.80
CA ARG A 10 -5.15 -0.15 -9.48
C ARG A 10 -4.01 -1.09 -9.10
N PHE A 11 -3.61 -2.00 -9.98
CA PHE A 11 -2.50 -2.90 -9.73
C PHE A 11 -1.20 -2.14 -9.43
N VAL A 12 -0.84 -1.14 -10.24
CA VAL A 12 0.35 -0.30 -10.03
C VAL A 12 0.29 0.45 -8.70
N HIS A 13 -0.87 1.00 -8.33
CA HIS A 13 -1.05 1.71 -7.08
C HIS A 13 -0.89 0.79 -5.86
N PHE A 14 -1.55 -0.37 -5.86
CA PHE A 14 -1.41 -1.36 -4.79
C PHE A 14 0.03 -1.85 -4.68
N LEU A 15 0.66 -2.20 -5.80
CA LEU A 15 2.03 -2.70 -5.83
C LEU A 15 3.01 -1.66 -5.28
N SER A 16 2.89 -0.41 -5.74
CA SER A 16 3.76 0.68 -5.29
C SER A 16 3.59 0.97 -3.79
N LEU A 17 2.36 0.95 -3.28
CA LEU A 17 2.08 1.11 -1.85
C LEU A 17 2.64 -0.03 -1.01
N MET A 18 2.42 -1.27 -1.40
CA MET A 18 2.91 -2.45 -0.67
C MET A 18 4.43 -2.45 -0.58
N VAL A 19 5.11 -2.20 -1.71
CA VAL A 19 6.58 -2.16 -1.74
C VAL A 19 7.12 -0.96 -0.97
N ALA A 20 6.48 0.22 -1.05
CA ALA A 20 6.89 1.39 -0.27
C ALA A 20 6.73 1.13 1.23
N PHE A 21 5.59 0.57 1.65
CA PHE A 21 5.30 0.21 3.04
C PHE A 21 6.33 -0.77 3.58
N GLY A 22 6.62 -1.84 2.85
CA GLY A 22 7.67 -2.79 3.24
C GLY A 22 9.04 -2.11 3.33
N CYS A 23 9.47 -1.37 2.32
CA CYS A 23 10.76 -0.66 2.37
C CYS A 23 10.92 0.21 3.62
N VAL A 24 9.87 0.95 4.00
CA VAL A 24 9.87 1.81 5.19
C VAL A 24 9.77 1.00 6.48
N LEU A 25 8.85 0.04 6.58
CA LEU A 25 8.65 -0.79 7.77
C LEU A 25 9.95 -1.52 8.15
N TYR A 26 10.54 -2.21 7.17
CA TYR A 26 11.75 -2.98 7.40
C TYR A 26 12.97 -2.09 7.63
N GLY A 27 13.12 -1.03 6.84
CA GLY A 27 14.29 -0.15 6.97
C GLY A 27 14.20 0.87 8.11
N ALA A 28 13.03 1.13 8.70
CA ALA A 28 12.87 2.05 9.82
C ALA A 28 12.71 1.35 11.19
N TRP A 29 12.02 0.20 11.22
CA TRP A 29 11.69 -0.50 12.46
C TRP A 29 12.48 -1.80 12.66
N TRP A 30 12.65 -2.62 11.61
CA TRP A 30 13.20 -3.99 11.80
C TRP A 30 14.72 -4.07 11.60
N ALA A 31 15.30 -3.15 10.84
CA ALA A 31 16.74 -3.06 10.64
C ALA A 31 17.49 -2.63 11.92
N PRO A 32 18.63 -3.26 12.26
CA PRO A 32 19.47 -2.82 13.37
C PRO A 32 19.98 -1.40 13.13
N LEU A 33 20.21 -0.65 14.22
CA LEU A 33 20.55 0.79 14.18
C LEU A 33 21.73 1.11 13.25
N THR A 34 22.69 0.19 13.14
CA THR A 34 23.88 0.29 12.27
C THR A 34 23.54 0.20 10.78
N LEU A 35 22.60 -0.66 10.37
CA LEU A 35 22.15 -0.79 8.98
C LEU A 35 21.01 0.15 8.61
N ARG A 36 20.27 0.66 9.60
CA ARG A 36 19.08 1.49 9.40
C ARG A 36 19.35 2.69 8.48
N ARG A 37 20.47 3.38 8.73
CA ARG A 37 20.87 4.56 7.94
C ARG A 37 21.24 4.18 6.51
N LEU A 38 21.99 3.10 6.33
CA LEU A 38 22.44 2.61 5.03
C LEU A 38 21.26 2.14 4.16
N LEU A 39 20.37 1.31 4.73
CA LEU A 39 19.16 0.83 4.06
C LEU A 39 18.24 1.99 3.67
N MET A 40 17.98 2.91 4.60
CA MET A 40 17.12 4.07 4.30
C MET A 40 17.74 4.99 3.24
N GLN A 41 19.05 5.24 3.26
CA GLN A 41 19.71 6.01 2.20
C GLN A 41 19.58 5.34 0.84
N ARG A 42 19.69 4.00 0.79
CA ARG A 42 19.61 3.25 -0.48
C ARG A 42 18.18 3.08 -0.99
N PHE A 43 17.21 2.92 -0.09
CA PHE A 43 15.79 2.80 -0.45
C PHE A 43 15.14 4.15 -0.73
N PHE A 44 15.73 5.27 -0.29
CA PHE A 44 15.10 6.58 -0.49
C PHE A 44 14.85 6.95 -1.96
N PRO A 45 15.80 6.75 -2.90
CA PRO A 45 15.55 6.95 -4.32
C PRO A 45 14.42 6.06 -4.83
N LEU A 46 14.41 4.78 -4.46
CA LEU A 46 13.34 3.84 -4.83
C LEU A 46 11.98 4.28 -4.27
N LEU A 47 11.93 4.69 -3.00
CA LEU A 47 10.73 5.21 -2.34
C LEU A 47 10.17 6.43 -3.07
N ARG A 48 11.02 7.35 -3.54
CA ARG A 48 10.54 8.49 -4.34
C ARG A 48 9.81 8.04 -5.61
N HIS A 49 10.36 7.06 -6.34
CA HIS A 49 9.71 6.53 -7.54
C HIS A 49 8.40 5.81 -7.20
N LEU A 50 8.38 4.99 -6.13
CA LEU A 50 7.17 4.29 -5.70
C LEU A 50 6.08 5.24 -5.23
N LEU A 51 6.43 6.28 -4.47
CA LEU A 51 5.48 7.31 -4.02
C LEU A 51 4.98 8.16 -5.19
N LEU A 52 5.84 8.47 -6.16
CA LEU A 52 5.41 9.16 -7.39
C LEU A 52 4.43 8.31 -8.19
N LEU A 53 4.76 7.03 -8.42
CA LEU A 53 3.87 6.08 -9.09
C LEU A 53 2.54 5.95 -8.34
N SER A 54 2.57 5.88 -7.00
CA SER A 54 1.37 5.81 -6.17
C SER A 54 0.51 7.08 -6.30
N ALA A 55 1.11 8.28 -6.25
CA ALA A 55 0.41 9.55 -6.36
C ALA A 55 -0.21 9.76 -7.76
N VAL A 56 0.56 9.47 -8.81
CA VAL A 56 0.10 9.59 -10.20
C VAL A 56 -1.00 8.57 -10.48
N SER A 57 -0.81 7.30 -10.08
CA SER A 57 -1.85 6.28 -10.28
C SER A 57 -3.13 6.58 -9.52
N ALA A 58 -3.05 7.14 -8.30
CA ALA A 58 -4.23 7.56 -7.53
C ALA A 58 -5.05 8.63 -8.26
N LEU A 59 -4.38 9.65 -8.82
CA LEU A 59 -5.03 10.69 -9.61
C LEU A 59 -5.66 10.12 -10.89
N LEU A 60 -4.90 9.33 -11.64
CA LEU A 60 -5.38 8.74 -12.89
C LEU A 60 -6.57 7.82 -12.66
N MET A 61 -6.61 7.10 -11.52
CA MET A 61 -7.78 6.30 -11.16
C MET A 61 -9.04 7.15 -10.95
N LEU A 62 -8.94 8.32 -10.32
CA LEU A 62 -10.08 9.23 -10.17
C LEU A 62 -10.60 9.70 -11.53
N MET A 63 -9.69 10.08 -12.43
CA MET A 63 -10.04 10.53 -13.79
C MET A 63 -10.68 9.42 -14.61
N VAL A 64 -10.10 8.21 -14.59
CA VAL A 64 -10.64 7.05 -15.32
C VAL A 64 -11.97 6.61 -14.71
N GLN A 65 -12.13 6.66 -13.39
CA GLN A 65 -13.41 6.40 -12.73
C GLN A 65 -14.48 7.39 -13.19
N GLY A 66 -14.14 8.68 -13.34
CA GLY A 66 -15.03 9.68 -13.91
C GLY A 66 -15.47 9.35 -15.34
N GLY A 67 -14.53 8.95 -16.20
CA GLY A 67 -14.86 8.48 -17.55
C GLY A 67 -15.72 7.23 -17.60
N LEU A 68 -15.55 6.30 -16.64
CA LEU A 68 -16.38 5.10 -16.51
C LEU A 68 -17.81 5.41 -16.03
N MET A 69 -18.00 6.48 -15.25
CA MET A 69 -19.30 6.91 -14.75
C MET A 69 -20.03 7.88 -15.71
N GLY A 70 -19.30 8.52 -16.63
CA GLY A 70 -19.83 9.42 -17.64
C GLY A 70 -19.84 8.82 -19.05
N ASN A 71 -19.52 9.64 -20.04
CA ASN A 71 -19.55 9.37 -21.47
C ASN A 71 -18.20 8.87 -22.03
N GLY A 72 -17.31 8.34 -21.18
CA GLY A 72 -16.03 7.77 -21.60
C GLY A 72 -14.87 8.78 -21.62
N TRP A 73 -14.10 8.79 -22.71
CA TRP A 73 -12.83 9.53 -22.79
C TRP A 73 -12.96 11.06 -22.71
N ALA A 74 -14.06 11.61 -23.21
CA ALA A 74 -14.32 13.05 -23.16
C ALA A 74 -14.46 13.57 -21.72
N ASP A 75 -14.85 12.67 -20.81
CA ASP A 75 -15.18 12.98 -19.42
C ASP A 75 -13.97 12.85 -18.49
N LEU A 76 -12.85 12.30 -18.99
CA LEU A 76 -11.59 12.20 -18.24
C LEU A 76 -11.03 13.58 -17.87
N TRP A 77 -11.24 14.57 -18.72
CA TRP A 77 -10.62 15.90 -18.61
C TRP A 77 -11.55 16.97 -18.03
N GLN A 78 -12.77 16.62 -17.65
CA GLN A 78 -13.77 17.57 -17.17
C GLN A 78 -13.70 17.70 -15.64
N PRO A 79 -13.32 18.87 -15.09
CA PRO A 79 -13.23 19.06 -13.64
C PRO A 79 -14.57 18.87 -12.92
N ALA A 80 -15.69 19.18 -13.59
CA ALA A 80 -17.03 18.98 -13.07
C ALA A 80 -17.30 17.49 -12.73
N ILE A 81 -16.78 16.58 -13.54
CA ILE A 81 -16.93 15.14 -13.34
C ILE A 81 -16.05 14.66 -12.21
N TRP A 82 -14.84 15.22 -12.04
CA TRP A 82 -13.99 14.91 -10.90
C TRP A 82 -14.66 15.30 -9.59
N GLN A 83 -15.33 16.46 -9.57
CA GLN A 83 -16.08 16.92 -8.40
C GLN A 83 -17.31 16.05 -8.14
N ALA A 84 -18.02 15.62 -9.19
CA ALA A 84 -19.13 14.67 -9.07
C ALA A 84 -18.67 13.31 -8.52
N VAL A 85 -17.54 12.77 -9.01
CA VAL A 85 -16.95 11.52 -8.48
C VAL A 85 -16.51 11.71 -7.04
N ALA A 86 -15.89 12.85 -6.69
CA ALA A 86 -15.49 13.16 -5.32
C ALA A 86 -16.68 13.19 -4.33
N GLY A 87 -17.88 13.55 -4.80
CA GLY A 87 -19.12 13.51 -4.01
C GLY A 87 -19.67 12.10 -3.74
N THR A 88 -19.14 11.06 -4.40
CA THR A 88 -19.55 9.68 -4.15
C THR A 88 -18.87 9.10 -2.90
N ARG A 89 -19.44 8.02 -2.33
CA ARG A 89 -18.79 7.30 -1.22
C ARG A 89 -17.36 6.88 -1.57
N PHE A 90 -17.13 6.40 -2.80
CA PHE A 90 -15.80 6.06 -3.31
C PHE A 90 -14.88 7.28 -3.34
N GLY A 91 -15.32 8.36 -4.00
CA GLY A 91 -14.51 9.57 -4.18
C GLY A 91 -14.13 10.24 -2.87
N SER A 92 -15.02 10.24 -1.88
CA SER A 92 -14.75 10.82 -0.55
C SER A 92 -13.55 10.18 0.14
N VAL A 93 -13.41 8.84 0.06
CA VAL A 93 -12.25 8.10 0.59
C VAL A 93 -11.03 8.27 -0.33
N TRP A 94 -11.26 8.30 -1.64
CA TRP A 94 -10.19 8.39 -2.64
C TRP A 94 -9.47 9.73 -2.65
N VAL A 95 -10.16 10.83 -2.35
CA VAL A 95 -9.53 12.16 -2.20
C VAL A 95 -8.49 12.14 -1.07
N TRP A 96 -8.79 11.48 0.06
CA TRP A 96 -7.81 11.28 1.14
C TRP A 96 -6.62 10.43 0.67
N GLN A 97 -6.87 9.40 -0.14
CA GLN A 97 -5.81 8.57 -0.70
C GLN A 97 -4.85 9.38 -1.58
N ILE A 98 -5.39 10.26 -2.43
CA ILE A 98 -4.63 11.19 -3.27
C ILE A 98 -3.84 12.17 -2.39
N LEU A 99 -4.50 12.82 -1.43
CA LEU A 99 -3.87 13.80 -0.54
C LEU A 99 -2.70 13.19 0.22
N LEU A 100 -2.89 12.03 0.85
CA LEU A 100 -1.84 11.34 1.59
C LEU A 100 -0.68 10.90 0.69
N ALA A 101 -0.95 10.44 -0.54
CA ALA A 101 0.09 10.08 -1.50
C ALA A 101 0.96 11.28 -1.88
N TRP A 102 0.36 12.44 -2.13
CA TRP A 102 1.08 13.68 -2.43
C TRP A 102 1.86 14.22 -1.23
N VAL A 103 1.29 14.15 -0.03
CA VAL A 103 2.00 14.51 1.22
C VAL A 103 3.18 13.58 1.45
N ALA A 104 3.02 12.27 1.23
CA ALA A 104 4.11 11.30 1.36
C ALA A 104 5.23 11.59 0.34
N LEU A 105 4.87 11.91 -0.90
CA LEU A 105 5.82 12.33 -1.92
C LEU A 105 6.56 13.62 -1.50
N ALA A 106 5.84 14.63 -1.02
CA ALA A 106 6.44 15.88 -0.53
C ALA A 106 7.45 15.63 0.60
N ILE A 107 7.10 14.78 1.58
CA ILE A 107 8.02 14.38 2.67
C ILE A 107 9.25 13.66 2.13
N ALA A 108 9.09 12.78 1.14
CA ALA A 108 10.19 12.11 0.48
C ALA A 108 11.08 13.08 -0.33
N TRP A 109 10.56 14.22 -0.77
CA TRP A 109 11.36 15.26 -1.42
C TRP A 109 12.07 16.15 -0.41
N LEU A 110 11.34 16.69 0.57
CA LEU A 110 11.82 17.63 1.59
C LEU A 110 12.80 17.03 2.60
N LYS A 111 12.83 15.70 2.77
CA LYS A 111 13.75 14.99 3.68
C LYS A 111 13.79 15.61 5.11
N PRO A 112 12.66 15.70 5.84
CA PRO A 112 12.66 16.16 7.24
C PRO A 112 13.53 15.25 8.12
N ARG A 113 13.86 15.68 9.35
CA ARG A 113 14.78 14.97 10.26
C ARG A 113 14.47 13.48 10.49
N ARG A 114 13.18 13.08 10.44
CA ARG A 114 12.73 11.69 10.64
C ARG A 114 11.72 11.27 9.56
N PRO A 115 12.14 11.21 8.27
CA PRO A 115 11.20 11.05 7.16
C PRO A 115 10.56 9.66 7.18
N ALA A 116 11.31 8.63 7.59
CA ALA A 116 10.84 7.25 7.60
C ALA A 116 9.66 7.00 8.56
N ARG A 117 9.60 7.66 9.72
CA ARG A 117 8.45 7.50 10.65
C ARG A 117 7.19 8.14 10.09
N LEU A 118 7.32 9.33 9.51
CA LEU A 118 6.20 10.04 8.90
C LEU A 118 5.66 9.27 7.69
N LEU A 119 6.55 8.78 6.81
CA LEU A 119 6.18 7.94 5.68
C LEU A 119 5.48 6.66 6.13
N LEU A 120 5.93 6.03 7.22
CA LEU A 120 5.27 4.84 7.75
C LEU A 120 3.83 5.13 8.19
N VAL A 121 3.61 6.21 8.93
CA VAL A 121 2.27 6.61 9.38
C VAL A 121 1.35 6.91 8.18
N LEU A 122 1.86 7.62 7.17
CA LEU A 122 1.10 7.92 5.97
C LEU A 122 0.76 6.66 5.17
N LEU A 123 1.73 5.75 4.98
CA LEU A 123 1.50 4.49 4.28
C LEU A 123 0.53 3.58 5.05
N CYS A 124 0.58 3.56 6.39
CA CYS A 124 -0.42 2.88 7.21
C CYS A 124 -1.81 3.46 6.99
N ALA A 125 -1.95 4.79 7.02
CA ALA A 125 -3.22 5.46 6.77
C ALA A 125 -3.75 5.14 5.36
N GLN A 126 -2.87 5.14 4.35
CA GLN A 126 -3.24 4.79 2.97
C GLN A 126 -3.69 3.32 2.84
N ILE A 127 -3.00 2.36 3.48
CA ILE A 127 -3.42 0.95 3.48
C ILE A 127 -4.77 0.79 4.19
N LEU A 128 -4.98 1.49 5.30
CA LEU A 128 -6.23 1.46 6.04
C LEU A 128 -7.39 2.04 5.22
N LEU A 129 -7.17 3.16 4.51
CA LEU A 129 -8.16 3.73 3.60
C LEU A 129 -8.50 2.75 2.47
N MET A 130 -7.53 2.01 1.93
CA MET A 130 -7.81 0.97 0.93
C MET A 130 -8.71 -0.14 1.47
N ALA A 131 -8.63 -0.47 2.76
CA ALA A 131 -9.57 -1.41 3.37
C ALA A 131 -11.01 -0.89 3.43
N GLY A 132 -11.19 0.43 3.39
CA GLY A 132 -12.48 1.10 3.30
C GLY A 132 -13.01 1.27 1.87
N VAL A 133 -12.26 0.87 0.83
CA VAL A 133 -12.66 0.99 -0.57
C VAL A 133 -12.91 -0.42 -1.15
N GLY A 134 -14.10 -0.97 -0.90
CA GLY A 134 -14.49 -2.30 -1.39
C GLY A 134 -15.85 -2.78 -0.85
N HIS A 135 -16.23 -4.02 -1.16
CA HIS A 135 -17.51 -4.60 -0.70
C HIS A 135 -17.65 -4.64 0.83
N ALA A 136 -16.55 -4.69 1.59
CA ALA A 136 -16.56 -4.56 3.05
C ALA A 136 -17.03 -3.17 3.55
N ALA A 137 -16.99 -2.15 2.69
CA ALA A 137 -17.58 -0.84 2.98
C ALA A 137 -19.10 -0.79 2.70
N MET A 138 -19.63 -1.80 1.99
CA MET A 138 -21.05 -1.93 1.69
C MET A 138 -21.81 -2.68 2.78
N SER A 139 -21.13 -3.46 3.62
CA SER A 139 -21.74 -4.12 4.78
C SER A 139 -21.95 -3.12 5.92
N GLU A 140 -23.21 -2.98 6.33
CA GLU A 140 -23.63 -2.13 7.45
C GLU A 140 -23.61 -2.91 8.78
N GLY A 141 -23.56 -2.19 9.90
CA GLY A 141 -23.56 -2.76 11.25
C GLY A 141 -22.25 -3.41 11.69
N VAL A 142 -22.32 -4.20 12.77
CA VAL A 142 -21.17 -4.83 13.44
C VAL A 142 -20.41 -5.78 12.51
N ARG A 143 -21.13 -6.54 11.66
CA ARG A 143 -20.53 -7.43 10.66
C ARG A 143 -19.65 -6.68 9.68
N GLY A 144 -20.07 -5.50 9.22
CA GLY A 144 -19.26 -4.67 8.33
C GLY A 144 -18.02 -4.09 8.99
N VAL A 145 -18.09 -3.74 10.28
CA VAL A 145 -16.89 -3.33 11.04
C VAL A 145 -15.88 -4.47 11.11
N VAL A 146 -16.32 -5.67 11.50
CA VAL A 146 -15.45 -6.86 11.58
C VAL A 146 -14.82 -7.17 10.23
N GLN A 147 -15.58 -7.11 9.15
CA GLN A 147 -15.08 -7.38 7.80
C GLN A 147 -14.06 -6.35 7.34
N ARG A 148 -14.31 -5.05 7.57
CA ARG A 148 -13.32 -3.99 7.27
C ARG A 148 -12.04 -4.16 8.08
N THR A 149 -12.14 -4.51 9.36
CA THR A 149 -10.97 -4.76 10.20
C THR A 149 -10.20 -5.99 9.73
N ASN A 150 -10.89 -7.08 9.41
CA ASN A 150 -10.28 -8.29 8.87
C ASN A 150 -9.55 -8.00 7.54
N HIS A 151 -10.20 -7.27 6.64
CA HIS A 151 -9.61 -6.88 5.37
C HIS A 151 -8.41 -5.93 5.55
N ALA A 152 -8.47 -5.00 6.51
CA ALA A 152 -7.32 -4.16 6.86
C ALA A 152 -6.14 -5.00 7.37
N VAL A 153 -6.38 -5.94 8.29
CA VAL A 153 -5.36 -6.86 8.79
C VAL A 153 -4.77 -7.68 7.64
N HIS A 154 -5.61 -8.22 6.76
CA HIS A 154 -5.16 -8.94 5.56
C HIS A 154 -4.22 -8.08 4.71
N LEU A 155 -4.62 -6.83 4.39
CA LEU A 155 -3.80 -5.92 3.59
C LEU A 155 -2.48 -5.57 4.27
N PHE A 156 -2.47 -5.35 5.59
CA PHE A 156 -1.23 -5.12 6.34
C PHE A 156 -0.30 -6.34 6.32
N CYS A 157 -0.86 -7.54 6.49
CA CYS A 157 -0.13 -8.80 6.43
C CYS A 157 0.50 -9.02 5.04
N VAL A 158 -0.29 -8.87 3.97
CA VAL A 158 0.19 -9.02 2.59
C VAL A 158 1.22 -7.93 2.26
N ALA A 159 0.97 -6.66 2.63
CA ALA A 159 1.90 -5.57 2.39
C ALA A 159 3.23 -5.76 3.14
N GLY A 160 3.16 -6.25 4.38
CA GLY A 160 4.34 -6.59 5.17
C GLY A 160 5.15 -7.71 4.52
N TRP A 161 4.52 -8.85 4.20
CA TRP A 161 5.20 -9.98 3.59
C TRP A 161 5.75 -9.66 2.19
N PHE A 162 4.89 -9.18 1.29
CA PHE A 162 5.25 -8.91 -0.10
C PHE A 162 6.20 -7.71 -0.22
N GLY A 163 5.89 -6.60 0.46
CA GLY A 163 6.74 -5.41 0.45
C GLY A 163 8.11 -5.64 1.11
N GLY A 164 8.21 -6.64 1.99
CA GLY A 164 9.43 -7.05 2.64
C GLY A 164 10.42 -7.81 1.75
N LEU A 165 9.96 -8.45 0.68
CA LEU A 165 10.81 -9.26 -0.21
C LEU A 165 11.99 -8.46 -0.79
N LEU A 166 11.77 -7.20 -1.14
CA LEU A 166 12.80 -6.34 -1.72
C LEU A 166 13.90 -6.01 -0.69
N PRO A 167 13.59 -5.55 0.54
CA PRO A 167 14.54 -5.48 1.64
C PRO A 167 15.30 -6.80 1.91
N PHE A 168 14.62 -7.94 1.83
CA PHE A 168 15.22 -9.25 2.05
C PHE A 168 16.26 -9.63 0.99
N ILE A 169 15.92 -9.48 -0.29
CA ILE A 169 16.85 -9.70 -1.42
C ILE A 169 18.06 -8.78 -1.30
N TYR A 170 17.86 -7.54 -0.86
CA TYR A 170 18.97 -6.63 -0.63
C TYR A 170 19.87 -7.09 0.53
N CYS A 171 19.29 -7.58 1.64
CA CYS A 171 20.05 -8.14 2.75
C CYS A 171 20.85 -9.39 2.33
N LEU A 172 20.31 -10.25 1.46
CA LEU A 172 21.04 -11.39 0.89
C LEU A 172 22.30 -10.95 0.14
N ARG A 173 22.21 -9.86 -0.64
CA ARG A 173 23.39 -9.29 -1.32
C ARG A 173 24.40 -8.74 -0.32
N LEU A 174 23.92 -8.07 0.72
CA LEU A 174 24.77 -7.51 1.76
C LEU A 174 25.45 -8.57 2.64
N ALA A 175 24.81 -9.75 2.76
CA ALA A 175 25.34 -10.90 3.50
C ALA A 175 26.60 -11.52 2.87
N ARG A 176 26.86 -11.25 1.58
CA ARG A 176 28.08 -11.67 0.88
C ARG A 176 29.29 -10.74 1.14
N GLY A 177 29.09 -9.63 1.85
CA GLY A 177 30.14 -8.64 2.12
C GLY A 177 30.44 -8.45 3.61
N ARG A 178 31.10 -7.33 3.91
CA ARG A 178 31.55 -6.93 5.27
C ARG A 178 30.44 -6.80 6.32
N TRP A 179 29.17 -6.78 5.93
CA TRP A 179 28.02 -6.63 6.83
C TRP A 179 27.29 -7.96 7.11
N ARG A 180 27.94 -9.11 6.85
CA ARG A 180 27.37 -10.46 6.94
C ARG A 180 26.60 -10.73 8.24
N GLN A 181 27.20 -10.49 9.39
CA GLN A 181 26.57 -10.76 10.70
C GLN A 181 25.28 -9.93 10.91
N ALA A 182 25.32 -8.64 10.56
CA ALA A 182 24.17 -7.76 10.70
C ALA A 182 23.08 -8.04 9.65
N ALA A 183 23.46 -8.48 8.45
CA ALA A 183 22.54 -8.93 7.40
C ALA A 183 21.82 -10.23 7.81
N ILE A 184 22.54 -11.22 8.34
CA ILE A 184 21.96 -12.48 8.84
C ILE A 184 20.99 -12.20 9.99
N GLY A 185 21.36 -11.36 10.96
CA GLY A 185 20.47 -10.97 12.05
C GLY A 185 19.17 -10.28 11.55
N THR A 186 19.29 -9.44 10.54
CA THR A 186 18.12 -8.79 9.90
C THR A 186 17.25 -9.80 9.15
N MET A 187 17.86 -10.76 8.44
CA MET A 187 17.16 -11.83 7.73
C MET A 187 16.44 -12.80 8.68
N MET A 188 17.02 -13.11 9.84
CA MET A 188 16.37 -13.94 10.86
C MET A 188 15.12 -13.28 11.47
N ARG A 189 15.14 -11.94 11.61
CA ARG A 189 13.96 -11.17 12.00
C ARG A 189 12.94 -11.11 10.87
N PHE A 190 13.42 -10.85 9.66
CA PHE A 190 12.61 -10.88 8.43
C PHE A 190 11.82 -12.18 8.32
N SER A 191 12.49 -13.32 8.47
CA SER A 191 11.88 -14.63 8.39
C SER A 191 10.77 -14.79 9.44
N ARG A 192 11.05 -14.51 10.72
CA ARG A 192 10.05 -14.64 11.80
C ARG A 192 8.80 -13.80 11.56
N TYR A 193 8.97 -12.51 11.29
CA TYR A 193 7.83 -11.64 11.03
C TYR A 193 7.16 -11.92 9.67
N GLY A 194 7.90 -12.42 8.69
CA GLY A 194 7.39 -12.87 7.41
C GLY A 194 6.44 -14.06 7.57
N HIS A 195 6.80 -15.06 8.40
CA HIS A 195 5.90 -16.18 8.71
C HIS A 195 4.64 -15.72 9.45
N LEU A 196 4.78 -14.80 10.41
CA LEU A 196 3.62 -14.21 11.10
C LEU A 196 2.71 -13.45 10.12
N ALA A 197 3.29 -12.70 9.18
CA ALA A 197 2.55 -11.99 8.15
C ALA A 197 1.83 -12.96 7.20
N VAL A 198 2.47 -14.06 6.79
CA VAL A 198 1.84 -15.10 5.96
C VAL A 198 0.71 -15.80 6.71
N ALA A 199 0.94 -16.22 7.95
CA ALA A 199 -0.07 -16.84 8.79
C ALA A 199 -1.28 -15.92 8.99
N GLY A 200 -1.03 -14.62 9.26
CA GLY A 200 -2.07 -13.61 9.37
C GLY A 200 -2.82 -13.38 8.06
N ALA A 201 -2.13 -13.36 6.92
CA ALA A 201 -2.75 -13.24 5.60
C ALA A 201 -3.66 -14.44 5.28
N ILE A 202 -3.22 -15.66 5.59
CA ILE A 202 -4.02 -16.87 5.41
C ILE A 202 -5.24 -16.86 6.34
N ALA A 203 -5.04 -16.60 7.64
CA ALA A 203 -6.12 -16.60 8.62
C ALA A 203 -7.19 -15.54 8.29
N SER A 204 -6.77 -14.32 7.95
CA SER A 204 -7.68 -13.25 7.54
C SER A 204 -8.36 -13.52 6.20
N GLY A 205 -7.65 -14.14 5.24
CA GLY A 205 -8.24 -14.57 3.96
C GLY A 205 -9.32 -15.64 4.16
N VAL A 206 -9.06 -16.63 5.00
CA VAL A 206 -10.04 -17.67 5.37
C VAL A 206 -11.25 -17.05 6.08
N ALA A 207 -11.03 -16.12 7.02
CA ALA A 207 -12.11 -15.42 7.71
C ALA A 207 -12.98 -14.60 6.74
N GLU A 208 -12.37 -13.97 5.73
CA GLU A 208 -13.10 -13.24 4.68
C GLU A 208 -13.95 -14.18 3.83
N CYS A 209 -13.40 -15.33 3.41
CA CYS A 209 -14.14 -16.35 2.66
C CYS A 209 -15.28 -16.97 3.48
N ALA A 210 -15.07 -17.19 4.78
CA ALA A 210 -16.10 -17.73 5.66
C ALA A 210 -17.23 -16.73 5.95
N ALA A 211 -16.93 -15.42 5.92
CA ALA A 211 -17.92 -14.37 6.13
C ALA A 211 -18.86 -14.16 4.92
N ASP A 212 -18.46 -14.60 3.73
CA ASP A 212 -19.26 -14.45 2.50
C ASP A 212 -19.22 -15.74 1.64
N PRO A 213 -19.99 -16.79 2.01
CA PRO A 213 -19.95 -18.10 1.38
C PRO A 213 -20.35 -18.12 -0.10
N GLY A 214 -21.02 -17.06 -0.59
CA GLY A 214 -21.49 -16.94 -1.97
C GLY A 214 -20.40 -16.63 -3.01
N ARG A 215 -19.16 -16.38 -2.58
CA ARG A 215 -18.05 -15.96 -3.46
C ARG A 215 -17.22 -17.11 -4.04
N ILE A 216 -17.53 -18.38 -3.70
CA ILE A 216 -16.78 -19.57 -4.15
C ILE A 216 -17.33 -20.17 -5.46
N ILE A 217 -18.01 -19.39 -6.30
CA ILE A 217 -18.45 -19.86 -7.62
C ILE A 217 -18.09 -18.79 -8.67
N PRO A 218 -17.08 -19.03 -9.54
CA PRO A 218 -17.05 -18.38 -10.85
C PRO A 218 -18.18 -18.89 -11.74
#